data_AF-A0A6G0WTY9-F1
#
_entry.id   AF-A0A6G0WTY9-F1
#
_cell.length_a   1.000
_cell.length_b   1.000
_cell.length_c   1.000
_cell.angle_alpha   90.00
_cell.angle_beta   90.00
_cell.angle_gamma   90.00
#
_symmetry.space_group_name_H-M   'P 1'
#
loop_
_entity.id
_entity.type
_entity.pdbx_description
1 polymer ?
#
loop_
_entity_poly.entity_id
_entity_poly.type
_entity_poly.pdbx_seq_one_letter_code
_entity_poly.pdbx_strand_id
1 'polypeptide(L)'
;MSLLLLQTSVLGALHDGSHTTYVIQVSEHNGRGIATVRRRYSAYVDLRKYALRHLTSCACGTPCLLQPILRDVFIEMETDTFFVLNTDRLIQHRVASMHYFLQRLHNELAKAPPKLVIRSEAKGCKVTALIKSYIGALPSLYDKYYLQQ
;
A
#
# COMPACT_ATOMS: atom_id res chain seq x y z
N MET A 1 -9.66 -10.56 0.70
CA MET A 1 -8.89 -10.12 1.88
C MET A 1 -9.24 -8.70 2.28
N SER A 2 -9.47 -8.43 3.57
CA SER A 2 -9.65 -7.07 4.12
C SER A 2 -8.30 -6.47 4.50
N LEU A 3 -8.11 -5.15 4.33
CA LEU A 3 -6.89 -4.45 4.77
C LEU A 3 -6.62 -4.58 6.27
N LEU A 4 -7.68 -4.73 7.09
CA LEU A 4 -7.55 -4.89 8.56
C LEU A 4 -6.88 -6.20 8.99
N LEU A 5 -6.77 -7.17 8.08
CA LEU A 5 -6.21 -8.49 8.38
C LEU A 5 -4.78 -8.63 7.87
N LEU A 6 -4.22 -7.57 7.28
CA LEU A 6 -2.91 -7.60 6.63
C LEU A 6 -1.90 -6.80 7.43
N GLN A 7 -0.72 -7.35 7.58
CA GLN A 7 0.48 -6.65 8.02
C GLN A 7 1.43 -6.54 6.85
N THR A 8 2.27 -5.50 6.86
CA THR A 8 3.25 -5.30 5.80
C THR A 8 4.57 -4.79 6.36
N SER A 9 5.66 -5.21 5.74
CA SER A 9 7.00 -4.70 6.02
C SER A 9 7.76 -4.49 4.71
N VAL A 10 8.58 -3.45 4.64
CA VAL A 10 9.52 -3.25 3.52
C VAL A 10 10.83 -3.94 3.89
N LEU A 11 11.21 -4.97 3.12
CA LEU A 11 12.40 -5.78 3.40
C LEU A 11 13.69 -5.16 2.85
N GLY A 12 13.57 -4.27 1.86
CA GLY A 12 14.69 -3.63 1.21
C GLY A 12 14.42 -3.35 -0.27
N ALA A 13 15.50 -3.23 -1.04
CA ALA A 13 15.45 -3.00 -2.48
C ALA A 13 16.33 -4.00 -3.24
N LEU A 14 15.93 -4.29 -4.46
CA LEU A 14 16.63 -5.15 -5.41
C LEU A 14 16.91 -4.34 -6.67
N HIS A 15 18.09 -4.54 -7.23
CA HIS A 15 18.45 -3.98 -8.53
C HIS A 15 18.28 -5.05 -9.61
N ASP A 16 17.41 -4.76 -10.56
CA ASP A 16 17.11 -5.57 -11.75
C ASP A 16 17.58 -4.75 -12.96
N GLY A 17 18.84 -4.94 -13.35
CA GLY A 17 19.45 -4.29 -14.51
C GLY A 17 19.35 -2.76 -14.46
N SER A 18 18.37 -2.17 -15.15
CA SER A 18 18.17 -0.72 -15.23
C SER A 18 17.21 -0.15 -14.16
N HIS A 19 16.62 -1.00 -13.31
CA HIS A 19 15.56 -0.61 -12.41
C HIS A 19 15.80 -1.04 -10.96
N THR A 20 15.46 -0.16 -10.03
CA THR A 20 15.40 -0.48 -8.60
C THR A 20 13.95 -0.80 -8.22
N THR A 21 13.73 -1.97 -7.62
CA THR A 21 12.45 -2.39 -7.07
C THR A 21 12.56 -2.56 -5.57
N TYR A 22 11.47 -2.33 -4.86
CA TYR A 22 11.37 -2.41 -3.41
C TYR A 22 10.51 -3.62 -3.06
N VAL A 23 10.97 -4.41 -2.10
CA VAL A 23 10.33 -5.66 -1.70
C VAL A 23 9.45 -5.39 -0.50
N ILE A 24 8.15 -5.62 -0.65
CA ILE A 24 7.16 -5.50 0.41
C ILE A 24 6.71 -6.91 0.77
N GLN A 25 6.96 -7.32 2.02
CA GLN A 25 6.34 -8.51 2.59
C GLN A 25 4.93 -8.15 3.05
N VAL A 26 3.99 -9.05 2.78
CA VAL A 26 2.62 -8.96 3.26
C VAL A 26 2.29 -10.25 3.98
N SER A 27 1.79 -10.14 5.20
CA SER A 27 1.36 -11.29 5.99
C SER A 27 -0.06 -11.12 6.50
N GLU A 28 -0.75 -12.23 6.71
CA GLU A 28 -2.00 -12.24 7.47
C GLU A 28 -1.73 -12.14 8.98
N HIS A 29 -2.60 -11.47 9.72
CA HIS A 29 -2.52 -11.36 11.18
C HIS A 29 -2.48 -12.72 11.91
N ASN A 30 -3.05 -13.76 11.32
CA ASN A 30 -3.07 -15.13 11.86
C ASN A 30 -1.78 -15.93 11.53
N GLY A 31 -0.82 -15.33 10.82
CA GLY A 31 0.42 -15.97 10.37
C GLY A 31 0.26 -17.00 9.25
N ARG A 32 -0.96 -17.22 8.71
CA ARG A 32 -1.26 -18.30 7.73
C ARG A 32 -1.00 -17.93 6.27
N GLY A 33 -0.32 -16.82 6.02
CA GLY A 33 0.07 -16.45 4.68
C GLY A 33 1.14 -15.38 4.70
N ILE A 34 2.23 -15.62 3.99
CA ILE A 34 3.31 -14.66 3.77
C ILE A 34 3.53 -14.60 2.27
N ALA A 35 3.31 -13.42 1.69
CA ALA A 35 3.62 -13.13 0.31
C ALA A 35 4.66 -12.01 0.24
N THR A 36 5.39 -11.94 -0.87
CA THR A 36 6.23 -10.79 -1.18
C THR A 36 5.80 -10.20 -2.50
N VAL A 37 5.82 -8.87 -2.58
CA VAL A 37 5.55 -8.14 -3.81
C VAL A 37 6.68 -7.17 -4.10
N ARG A 38 7.05 -7.07 -5.37
CA ARG A 38 8.04 -6.10 -5.84
C ARG A 38 7.32 -4.90 -6.44
N ARG A 39 7.73 -3.69 -6.05
CA ARG A 39 7.19 -2.44 -6.57
C ARG A 39 8.30 -1.47 -6.93
N ARG A 40 8.17 -0.78 -8.06
CA ARG A 40 9.02 0.37 -8.37
C ARG A 40 8.62 1.56 -7.51
N TYR A 41 9.55 2.47 -7.25
CA TYR A 41 9.24 3.70 -6.51
C TYR A 41 8.14 4.54 -7.18
N SER A 42 8.05 4.52 -8.51
CA SER A 42 6.96 5.18 -9.24
C SER A 42 5.57 4.70 -8.81
N ALA A 43 5.41 3.41 -8.45
CA ALA A 43 4.14 2.89 -7.97
C ALA A 43 3.74 3.47 -6.60
N TYR A 44 4.72 3.80 -5.76
CA TYR A 44 4.49 4.48 -4.47
C TYR A 44 4.04 5.93 -4.68
N VAL A 45 4.66 6.64 -5.62
CA VAL A 45 4.27 8.00 -6.01
C VAL A 45 2.87 8.02 -6.64
N ASP A 46 2.60 7.07 -7.55
CA ASP A 46 1.29 6.92 -8.19
C ASP A 46 0.21 6.59 -7.17
N LEU A 47 0.49 5.71 -6.21
CA LEU A 47 -0.44 5.39 -5.12
C LEU A 47 -0.90 6.66 -4.41
N ARG A 48 0.03 7.54 -4.01
CA ARG A 48 -0.29 8.83 -3.37
C ARG A 48 -1.22 9.66 -4.23
N LYS A 49 -0.83 9.89 -5.49
CA LYS A 49 -1.56 10.72 -6.46
C LYS A 49 -2.99 10.22 -6.66
N TYR A 50 -3.17 8.93 -6.91
CA TYR A 50 -4.48 8.36 -7.19
C TYR A 50 -5.33 8.22 -5.92
N ALA A 51 -4.72 7.89 -4.77
CA ALA A 51 -5.45 7.84 -3.51
C ALA A 51 -6.03 9.21 -3.14
N LEU A 52 -5.22 10.28 -3.16
CA LEU A 52 -5.70 11.65 -2.87
C LEU A 52 -6.85 12.07 -3.80
N ARG A 53 -6.76 11.74 -5.09
CA ARG A 53 -7.83 12.01 -6.06
C ARG A 53 -9.12 11.25 -5.73
N HIS A 54 -9.03 10.00 -5.30
CA HIS A 54 -10.20 9.18 -5.01
C HIS A 54 -10.75 9.40 -3.59
N LEU A 55 -10.00 10.03 -2.68
CA LEU A 55 -10.53 10.40 -1.38
C LEU A 55 -11.63 11.47 -1.47
N THR A 56 -11.57 12.36 -2.46
CA THR A 56 -12.60 13.39 -2.69
C THR A 56 -13.80 12.87 -3.48
N SER A 57 -13.63 11.80 -4.28
CA SER A 57 -14.69 11.23 -5.12
C SER A 57 -14.51 9.71 -5.27
N CYS A 58 -15.35 8.93 -4.58
CA CYS A 58 -15.26 7.47 -4.53
C CYS A 58 -16.63 6.79 -4.64
N ALA A 59 -16.67 5.58 -5.22
CA ALA A 59 -17.90 4.80 -5.32
C ALA A 59 -18.50 4.41 -3.94
N CYS A 60 -17.67 4.30 -2.90
CA CYS A 60 -18.15 3.97 -1.55
C CYS A 60 -18.87 5.14 -0.84
N GLY A 61 -18.73 6.36 -1.36
CA GLY A 61 -19.27 7.62 -0.83
C GLY A 61 -18.54 8.82 -1.43
N THR A 62 -19.21 9.98 -1.47
CA THR A 62 -18.64 11.26 -1.93
C THR A 62 -18.77 12.30 -0.80
N PRO A 63 -17.69 12.61 -0.05
CA PRO A 63 -16.32 12.07 -0.19
C PRO A 63 -16.22 10.60 0.27
N CYS A 64 -15.08 9.98 -0.01
CA CYS A 64 -14.82 8.58 0.38
C CYS A 64 -15.10 8.38 1.88
N LEU A 65 -15.73 7.26 2.25
CA LEU A 65 -16.01 6.93 3.65
C LEU A 65 -14.75 6.84 4.53
N LEU A 66 -13.59 6.57 3.93
CA LEU A 66 -12.29 6.52 4.60
C LEU A 66 -11.51 7.83 4.49
N GLN A 67 -12.08 8.88 3.89
CA GLN A 67 -11.42 10.17 3.75
C GLN A 67 -10.94 10.75 5.08
N PRO A 68 -11.74 10.79 6.16
CA PRO A 68 -11.30 11.34 7.43
C PRO A 68 -10.13 10.57 8.08
N ILE A 69 -9.95 9.31 7.71
CA ILE A 69 -8.92 8.42 8.27
C ILE A 69 -7.64 8.46 7.43
N LEU A 70 -7.79 8.44 6.10
CA LEU A 70 -6.67 8.20 5.20
C LEU A 70 -6.09 9.47 4.58
N ARG A 71 -6.79 10.61 4.63
CA ARG A 71 -6.33 11.84 3.98
C ARG A 71 -4.91 12.23 4.41
N ASP A 72 -4.66 12.30 5.71
CA ASP A 72 -3.38 12.76 6.23
C ASP A 72 -2.27 11.73 6.00
N VAL A 73 -2.62 10.43 6.04
CA VAL A 73 -1.70 9.34 5.65
C VAL A 73 -1.12 9.58 4.26
N PHE A 74 -1.94 9.97 3.28
CA PHE A 74 -1.51 10.20 1.90
C PHE A 74 -0.92 11.60 1.66
N ILE A 75 -1.40 12.64 2.36
CA ILE A 75 -0.85 13.99 2.23
C ILE A 75 0.61 14.01 2.68
N GLU A 76 0.89 13.37 3.81
CA GLU A 76 2.21 13.37 4.45
C GLU A 76 3.17 12.31 3.88
N MET A 77 2.76 11.56 2.84
CA MET A 77 3.70 10.73 2.09
C MET A 77 4.77 11.60 1.44
N GLU A 78 6.01 11.44 1.89
CA GLU A 78 7.18 12.03 1.26
C GLU A 78 7.46 11.35 -0.08
N THR A 79 7.54 12.15 -1.14
CA THR A 79 7.88 11.69 -2.48
C THR A 79 9.01 12.52 -3.03
N ASP A 80 10.02 11.89 -3.61
CA ASP A 80 11.11 12.61 -4.27
C ASP A 80 10.60 13.46 -5.44
N THR A 81 11.37 14.48 -5.79
CA THR A 81 11.20 15.23 -7.04
C THR A 81 11.69 14.41 -8.24
N PHE A 82 11.31 14.81 -9.45
CA PHE A 82 11.76 14.17 -10.68
C PHE A 82 13.29 14.28 -10.85
N PHE A 83 13.91 13.26 -11.46
CA PHE A 83 15.34 13.18 -11.85
C PHE A 83 16.39 12.97 -10.75
N VAL A 84 16.10 12.16 -9.72
CA VAL A 84 17.12 11.77 -8.74
C VAL A 84 17.78 10.44 -9.11
N LEU A 85 19.12 10.42 -9.21
CA LEU A 85 19.91 9.20 -9.38
C LEU A 85 19.71 8.24 -8.19
N ASN A 86 19.57 6.95 -8.48
CA ASN A 86 19.39 5.90 -7.46
C ASN A 86 20.70 5.59 -6.72
N THR A 87 21.11 6.48 -5.83
CA THR A 87 22.22 6.23 -4.90
C THR A 87 21.76 5.31 -3.77
N ASP A 88 22.69 4.58 -3.14
CA ASP A 88 22.37 3.70 -1.99
C ASP A 88 21.68 4.48 -0.86
N ARG A 89 22.15 5.71 -0.58
CA ARG A 89 21.54 6.58 0.42
C ARG A 89 20.08 6.89 0.09
N LEU A 90 19.78 7.18 -1.18
CA LEU A 90 18.41 7.43 -1.62
C LEU A 90 17.55 6.17 -1.55
N ILE A 91 18.10 5.02 -1.92
CA ILE A 91 17.41 3.73 -1.83
C ILE A 91 17.02 3.43 -0.38
N GLN A 92 17.96 3.60 0.56
CA GLN A 92 17.69 3.40 1.99
C GLN A 92 16.66 4.40 2.52
N HIS A 93 16.76 5.67 2.12
CA HIS A 93 15.74 6.68 2.45
C HIS A 93 14.35 6.26 1.98
N ARG A 94 14.21 5.83 0.72
CA ARG A 94 12.92 5.38 0.16
C ARG A 94 12.38 4.14 0.85
N VAL A 95 13.25 3.18 1.22
CA VAL A 95 12.86 2.02 2.03
C VAL A 95 12.25 2.48 3.36
N ALA A 96 12.90 3.41 4.06
CA ALA A 96 12.41 3.97 5.31
C ALA A 96 11.08 4.73 5.13
N SER A 97 10.96 5.61 4.14
CA SER A 97 9.72 6.34 3.87
C SER A 97 8.56 5.40 3.53
N MET A 98 8.80 4.37 2.71
CA MET A 98 7.78 3.35 2.39
C MET A 98 7.38 2.54 3.63
N HIS A 99 8.34 2.18 4.48
CA HIS A 99 8.07 1.46 5.73
C HIS A 99 7.22 2.31 6.68
N TYR A 100 7.60 3.57 6.89
CA TYR A 100 6.87 4.53 7.71
C TYR A 100 5.44 4.75 7.21
N PHE A 101 5.26 4.94 5.90
CA PHE A 101 3.93 5.05 5.30
C PHE A 101 3.05 3.84 5.60
N LEU A 102 3.58 2.62 5.40
CA LEU A 102 2.82 1.39 5.63
C LEU A 102 2.46 1.21 7.12
N GLN A 103 3.39 1.49 8.03
CA GLN A 103 3.10 1.48 9.47
C GLN A 103 2.00 2.47 9.84
N ARG A 104 2.09 3.72 9.34
CA ARG A 104 1.09 4.74 9.59
C ARG A 104 -0.27 4.36 9.01
N LEU A 105 -0.29 3.83 7.80
CA LEU A 105 -1.51 3.33 7.17
C LEU A 105 -2.20 2.28 8.04
N HIS A 106 -1.45 1.30 8.54
CA HIS A 106 -1.98 0.26 9.43
C HIS A 106 -2.48 0.86 10.75
N ASN A 107 -1.74 1.80 11.34
CA ASN A 107 -2.14 2.46 12.58
C ASN A 107 -3.46 3.23 12.43
N GLU A 108 -3.65 3.97 11.33
CA GLU A 108 -4.89 4.71 11.09
C GLU A 108 -6.06 3.77 10.74
N LEU A 109 -5.80 2.70 9.99
CA LEU A 109 -6.82 1.67 9.73
C LEU A 109 -7.24 0.93 11.00
N ALA A 110 -6.31 0.66 11.92
CA ALA A 110 -6.61 0.01 13.20
C ALA A 110 -7.48 0.87 14.13
N LYS A 111 -7.36 2.21 14.04
CA LYS A 111 -8.21 3.16 14.78
C LYS A 111 -9.61 3.30 14.18
N ALA A 112 -9.77 2.94 12.90
CA ALA A 112 -11.06 3.04 12.21
C ALA A 112 -12.05 1.97 12.71
N PRO A 113 -13.37 2.28 12.82
CA PRO A 113 -14.36 1.26 13.11
C PRO A 113 -14.30 0.13 12.06
N PRO A 114 -14.09 -1.15 12.45
CA PRO A 114 -13.88 -2.23 11.48
C PRO A 114 -15.01 -2.37 10.45
N LYS A 115 -16.26 -2.15 10.89
CA LYS A 115 -17.45 -2.15 10.04
C LYS A 115 -17.38 -1.10 8.92
N LEU A 116 -16.76 0.06 9.17
CA LEU A 116 -16.61 1.12 8.17
C LEU A 116 -15.64 0.71 7.06
N VAL A 117 -14.50 0.11 7.42
CA VAL A 117 -13.50 -0.36 6.46
C VAL A 117 -14.08 -1.49 5.62
N ILE A 118 -14.66 -2.52 6.25
CA ILE A 118 -15.29 -3.66 5.56
C ILE A 118 -16.40 -3.18 4.62
N ARG A 119 -17.28 -2.27 5.08
CA ARG A 119 -18.34 -1.70 4.24
C ARG A 119 -17.78 -0.92 3.05
N SER A 120 -16.70 -0.16 3.25
CA SER A 120 -16.05 0.60 2.18
C SER A 120 -15.46 -0.33 1.12
N GLU A 121 -14.79 -1.39 1.55
CA GLU A 121 -14.24 -2.42 0.66
C GLU A 121 -15.35 -3.15 -0.12
N ALA A 122 -16.43 -3.54 0.56
CA ALA A 122 -17.58 -4.21 -0.07
C ALA A 122 -18.29 -3.33 -1.12
N LYS A 123 -18.29 -2.00 -0.91
CA LYS A 123 -18.79 -1.02 -1.89
C LYS A 123 -17.81 -0.69 -3.02
N GLY A 124 -16.69 -1.42 -3.13
CA GLY A 124 -15.70 -1.17 -4.20
C GLY A 124 -14.93 0.13 -4.01
N CYS A 125 -14.57 0.51 -2.78
CA CYS A 125 -13.77 1.71 -2.52
C CYS A 125 -12.45 1.68 -3.30
N LYS A 126 -12.30 2.61 -4.25
CA LYS A 126 -11.12 2.69 -5.13
C LYS A 126 -9.82 2.91 -4.36
N VAL A 127 -9.85 3.64 -3.25
CA VAL A 127 -8.68 3.84 -2.39
C VAL A 127 -8.22 2.51 -1.78
N THR A 128 -9.14 1.71 -1.24
CA THR A 128 -8.79 0.38 -0.70
C THR A 128 -8.26 -0.56 -1.79
N ALA A 129 -8.82 -0.50 -3.00
CA ALA A 129 -8.34 -1.27 -4.13
C ALA A 129 -6.92 -0.86 -4.57
N LEU A 130 -6.60 0.44 -4.55
CA LEU A 130 -5.26 0.94 -4.84
C LEU A 130 -4.24 0.46 -3.81
N ILE A 131 -4.58 0.54 -2.52
CA ILE A 131 -3.71 0.03 -1.44
C ILE A 131 -3.47 -1.47 -1.62
N LYS A 132 -4.53 -2.27 -1.81
CA LYS A 132 -4.41 -3.73 -2.03
C LYS A 132 -3.58 -4.05 -3.26
N SER A 133 -3.77 -3.32 -4.35
CA SER A 133 -2.97 -3.47 -5.57
C SER A 133 -1.50 -3.17 -5.30
N TYR A 134 -1.21 -2.08 -4.59
CA TYR A 134 0.16 -1.69 -4.24
C TYR A 134 0.86 -2.76 -3.41
N ILE A 135 0.22 -3.29 -2.37
CA ILE A 135 0.80 -4.34 -1.51
C ILE A 135 0.64 -5.75 -2.08
N GLY A 136 0.02 -5.92 -3.26
CA GLY A 136 -0.13 -7.25 -3.88
C GLY A 136 -1.22 -8.14 -3.26
N ALA A 137 -2.14 -7.57 -2.48
CA ALA A 137 -3.24 -8.27 -1.81
C ALA A 137 -4.57 -8.30 -2.61
N LEU A 138 -4.48 -8.34 -3.94
CA LEU A 138 -5.66 -8.54 -4.80
C LEU A 138 -6.05 -10.02 -4.84
N PRO A 139 -7.36 -10.35 -4.90
CA PRO A 139 -7.84 -11.74 -4.88
C PRO A 139 -7.16 -12.66 -5.90
N SER A 140 -6.89 -12.17 -7.12
CA SER A 140 -6.32 -12.99 -8.21
C SER A 140 -4.82 -13.29 -8.10
N LEU A 141 -4.09 -12.63 -7.20
CA LEU A 141 -2.67 -12.89 -6.99
C LEU A 141 -2.45 -13.94 -5.90
N TYR A 142 -3.35 -14.05 -4.93
CA TYR A 142 -3.26 -15.07 -3.87
C TYR A 142 -3.40 -16.49 -4.43
N ASP A 143 -4.30 -16.73 -5.37
CA ASP A 143 -4.50 -18.08 -5.93
C ASP A 143 -3.29 -18.62 -6.71
N LYS A 144 -2.40 -17.75 -7.21
CA LYS A 144 -1.24 -18.17 -8.02
C LYS A 144 -0.01 -18.58 -7.20
N TYR A 145 0.14 -18.09 -5.98
CA TYR A 145 1.32 -18.37 -5.14
C TYR A 145 1.12 -19.52 -4.15
N TYR A 146 -0.11 -20.03 -4.00
CA TYR A 146 -0.41 -21.22 -3.17
C TYR A 146 -0.49 -22.53 -3.98
N LEU A 147 -0.25 -22.50 -5.30
CA LEU A 147 -0.23 -23.68 -6.17
C LEU A 147 1.20 -24.11 -6.57
N GLN A 148 2.24 -23.61 -5.89
CA GLN A 148 3.64 -23.99 -6.16
C GLN A 148 4.40 -24.43 -4.89
N GLN A 149 3.70 -25.03 -3.91
CA GLN A 149 4.34 -25.80 -2.84
C GLN A 149 3.96 -27.27 -2.97
#